data_AF-A0A0B8NXZ3-F1
#
_entry.id   AF-A0A0B8NXZ3-F1
#
_cell.length_a   1.000
_cell.length_b   1.000
_cell.length_c   1.000
_cell.angle_alpha   90.00
_cell.angle_beta   90.00
_cell.angle_gamma   90.00
#
_symmetry.space_group_name_H-M   'P 1'
#
loop_
_entity.id
_entity.type
_entity.pdbx_description
1 polymer ?
#
loop_
_entity_poly.entity_id
_entity_poly.type
_entity_poly.pdbx_seq_one_letter_code
_entity_poly.pdbx_strand_id
1 'polypeptide(L)'
;MSPHDYSLKPSDVKKIRSADLIVWYGPDLERFMTSLTEEQKNVLTVSELSNVDLRAFDEGHHDDHHHHHGSYDPHFWLGPKQAGSVAKAVAEKLQAIDPENSAQYQDNLKEFLANLQKTSLEIDAELKPVKDKATSFFMRPMATSKTITS
;
A
#
# COMPACT_ATOMS: atom_id res chain seq x y z
N MET A 1 3.10 -6.44 12.15
CA MET A 1 1.63 -6.41 12.28
C MET A 1 1.06 -6.30 10.88
N SER A 2 0.18 -7.20 10.49
CA SER A 2 -0.50 -7.13 9.18
C SER A 2 -1.56 -6.02 9.25
N PRO A 3 -1.68 -5.12 8.25
CA PRO A 3 -2.71 -4.09 8.21
C PRO A 3 -4.15 -4.63 8.29
N HIS A 4 -4.33 -5.92 7.97
CA HIS A 4 -5.62 -6.61 7.94
C HIS A 4 -6.22 -6.93 9.32
N ASP A 5 -5.42 -6.92 10.39
CA ASP A 5 -5.85 -7.30 11.75
C ASP A 5 -5.81 -6.14 12.75
N TYR A 6 -5.72 -4.90 12.27
CA TYR A 6 -5.57 -3.75 13.16
C TYR A 6 -6.88 -3.40 13.89
N SER A 7 -6.82 -3.29 15.22
CA SER A 7 -7.93 -2.84 16.06
C SER A 7 -7.65 -1.42 16.58
N LEU A 8 -8.52 -0.48 16.21
CA LEU A 8 -8.43 0.93 16.63
C LEU A 8 -8.56 1.07 18.16
N LYS A 9 -7.54 1.64 18.81
CA LYS A 9 -7.64 2.03 20.22
C LYS A 9 -8.27 3.43 20.32
N PRO A 10 -8.90 3.79 21.46
CA PRO A 10 -9.45 5.13 21.67
C PRO A 10 -8.42 6.26 21.46
N SER A 11 -7.15 6.01 21.80
CA SER A 11 -6.04 6.93 21.54
C SER A 11 -5.78 7.19 20.05
N ASP A 12 -6.00 6.17 19.21
CA ASP A 12 -5.76 6.26 17.77
C ASP A 12 -6.87 7.06 17.10
N VAL A 13 -8.12 6.85 17.53
CA VAL A 13 -9.27 7.67 17.12
C VAL A 13 -9.04 9.15 17.42
N LYS A 14 -8.49 9.47 18.61
CA LYS A 14 -8.17 10.86 18.97
C LYS A 14 -7.13 11.46 18.02
N LYS A 15 -6.08 10.71 17.67
CA LYS A 15 -5.04 11.17 16.73
C LYS A 15 -5.60 11.38 15.32
N ILE A 16 -6.42 10.45 14.84
CA ILE A 16 -7.07 10.55 13.53
C ILE A 16 -7.95 11.80 13.46
N ARG A 17 -8.73 12.06 14.51
CA ARG A 17 -9.60 13.24 14.59
C ARG A 17 -8.87 14.58 14.65
N SER A 18 -7.63 14.59 15.11
CA SER A 18 -6.80 15.79 15.19
C SER A 18 -5.82 15.95 14.03
N ALA A 19 -5.82 15.04 13.05
CA ALA A 19 -4.88 15.07 11.95
C ALA A 19 -5.23 16.17 10.95
N ASP A 20 -4.22 16.90 10.47
CA ASP A 20 -4.40 17.92 9.43
C ASP A 20 -4.67 17.32 8.06
N LEU A 21 -4.17 16.10 7.82
CA LEU A 21 -4.40 15.29 6.63
C LEU A 21 -4.42 13.80 6.99
N ILE A 22 -5.45 13.09 6.51
CA ILE A 22 -5.51 11.62 6.54
C ILE A 22 -5.19 11.09 5.15
N VAL A 23 -4.22 10.18 5.07
CA VAL A 23 -3.91 9.39 3.88
C VAL A 23 -4.17 7.94 4.20
N TRP A 24 -5.01 7.28 3.41
CA TRP A 24 -5.43 5.89 3.62
C TRP A 24 -5.72 5.22 2.27
N TYR A 25 -5.73 3.89 2.22
CA TYR A 25 -6.01 3.21 0.95
C TYR A 25 -7.46 3.40 0.53
N GLY A 26 -8.40 3.04 1.40
CA GLY A 26 -9.82 3.22 1.16
C GLY A 26 -10.67 2.14 1.85
N PRO A 27 -12.00 2.15 1.65
CA PRO A 27 -12.91 1.22 2.30
C PRO A 27 -12.66 -0.24 1.90
N ASP A 28 -11.95 -0.51 0.81
CA ASP A 28 -11.61 -1.86 0.39
C ASP A 28 -10.54 -2.53 1.27
N LEU A 29 -9.76 -1.75 2.03
CA LEU A 29 -8.72 -2.26 2.92
C LEU A 29 -9.01 -1.88 4.38
N GLU A 30 -9.30 -0.62 4.66
CA GLU A 30 -9.46 -0.11 6.03
C GLU A 30 -10.92 0.30 6.35
N ARG A 31 -11.91 -0.58 6.13
CA ARG A 31 -13.35 -0.29 6.41
C ARG A 31 -13.64 0.35 7.77
N PHE A 32 -12.85 0.02 8.78
CA PHE A 32 -13.01 0.57 10.13
C PHE A 32 -12.72 2.09 10.19
N MET A 33 -12.06 2.66 9.18
CA MET A 33 -11.77 4.09 9.07
C MET A 33 -12.88 4.88 8.38
N THR A 34 -13.81 4.26 7.66
CA THR A 34 -14.79 4.96 6.81
C THR A 34 -15.55 6.05 7.58
N SER A 35 -16.09 5.71 8.75
CA SER A 35 -16.82 6.70 9.58
C SER A 35 -15.92 7.81 10.12
N LEU A 36 -14.63 7.53 10.35
CA LEU A 36 -13.67 8.52 10.81
C LEU A 36 -13.23 9.46 9.68
N THR A 37 -13.20 8.98 8.44
CA THR A 37 -12.82 9.78 7.27
C THR A 37 -13.96 10.66 6.76
N GLU A 38 -15.21 10.21 6.88
CA GLU A 38 -16.40 11.01 6.51
C GLU A 38 -16.53 12.28 7.37
N GLU A 39 -16.09 12.23 8.62
CA GLU A 39 -16.10 13.38 9.54
C GLU A 39 -14.98 14.40 9.25
N GLN A 40 -14.06 14.12 8.32
CA GLN A 40 -12.81 14.85 8.16
C GLN A 40 -12.76 15.67 6.87
N LYS A 41 -12.25 16.90 6.97
CA LYS A 41 -12.17 17.83 5.83
C LYS A 41 -11.08 17.45 4.84
N ASN A 42 -9.95 16.94 5.34
CA ASN A 42 -8.74 16.71 4.58
C ASN A 42 -8.41 15.22 4.55
N VAL A 43 -8.99 14.52 3.58
CA VAL A 43 -8.75 13.10 3.33
C VAL A 43 -8.21 12.90 1.92
N LEU A 44 -7.24 12.00 1.79
CA LEU A 44 -6.72 11.49 0.52
C LEU A 44 -6.94 9.98 0.47
N THR A 45 -7.90 9.53 -0.33
CA THR A 45 -8.21 8.11 -0.54
C THR A 45 -7.43 7.58 -1.75
N VAL A 46 -6.45 6.70 -1.53
CA VAL A 46 -5.54 6.25 -2.59
C VAL A 46 -6.27 5.43 -3.67
N SER A 47 -7.27 4.63 -3.30
CA SER A 47 -8.06 3.81 -4.23
C SER A 47 -8.87 4.63 -5.24
N GLU A 48 -9.08 5.93 -4.97
CA GLU A 48 -9.85 6.84 -5.82
C GLU A 48 -8.95 7.71 -6.73
N LEU A 49 -7.62 7.57 -6.61
CA LEU A 49 -6.67 8.33 -7.40
C LEU A 49 -6.60 7.81 -8.84
N SER A 50 -7.18 8.55 -9.77
CA SER A 50 -7.20 8.22 -11.20
C SER A 50 -5.82 8.20 -11.87
N ASN A 51 -4.82 8.82 -11.25
CA ASN A 51 -3.43 8.88 -11.70
C ASN A 51 -2.52 7.79 -11.08
N VAL A 52 -3.09 6.86 -10.30
CA VAL A 52 -2.38 5.71 -9.76
C VAL A 52 -2.82 4.45 -10.52
N ASP A 53 -1.87 3.86 -11.22
CA ASP A 53 -2.04 2.61 -11.97
C ASP A 53 -2.02 1.42 -10.99
N LEU A 54 -3.14 1.22 -10.29
CA LEU A 54 -3.30 0.13 -9.33
C LEU A 54 -3.47 -1.21 -10.07
N ARG A 55 -2.74 -2.23 -9.62
CA ARG A 55 -2.80 -3.56 -10.21
C ARG A 55 -4.12 -4.23 -9.84
N ALA A 56 -4.88 -4.72 -10.81
CA ALA A 56 -6.04 -5.56 -10.53
C ALA A 56 -5.60 -6.92 -9.96
N PHE A 57 -6.39 -7.51 -9.06
CA PHE A 57 -6.20 -8.92 -8.72
C PHE A 57 -6.45 -9.79 -9.96
N ASP A 58 -5.63 -10.82 -10.16
CA ASP A 58 -5.84 -11.79 -11.25
C ASP A 58 -7.08 -12.65 -10.91
N GLU A 59 -8.02 -12.81 -11.85
CA GLU A 59 -9.29 -13.54 -11.66
C GLU A 59 -9.12 -15.06 -11.41
N GLY A 60 -7.88 -15.55 -11.29
CA GLY A 60 -7.53 -16.98 -11.29
C GLY A 60 -7.35 -17.66 -9.93
N HIS A 61 -7.47 -16.96 -8.80
CA HIS A 61 -7.28 -17.56 -7.46
C HIS A 61 -8.51 -17.39 -6.57
N HIS A 62 -9.57 -18.13 -6.90
CA HIS A 62 -10.64 -18.43 -5.94
C HIS A 62 -10.14 -19.50 -4.95
N ASP A 63 -9.42 -19.07 -3.92
CA ASP A 63 -9.38 -19.80 -2.65
C ASP A 63 -10.40 -19.16 -1.70
N ASP A 64 -11.29 -19.99 -1.17
CA ASP A 64 -12.42 -19.69 -0.29
C ASP A 64 -11.99 -19.08 1.07
N HIS A 65 -11.51 -17.85 1.05
CA HIS A 65 -11.39 -17.03 2.25
C HIS A 65 -12.12 -15.70 2.02
N HIS A 66 -13.28 -15.58 2.66
CA HIS A 66 -14.13 -14.39 2.72
C HIS A 66 -13.42 -13.17 3.33
N HIS A 67 -12.46 -12.61 2.62
CA HIS A 67 -11.96 -11.27 2.84
C HIS A 67 -12.27 -10.48 1.58
N HIS A 68 -13.27 -9.61 1.67
CA HIS A 68 -13.59 -8.66 0.61
C HIS A 68 -12.43 -7.67 0.46
N HIS A 69 -11.37 -8.08 -0.22
CA HIS A 69 -10.42 -7.16 -0.81
C HIS A 69 -11.10 -6.59 -2.07
N GLY A 70 -11.06 -5.28 -2.26
CA GLY A 70 -11.57 -4.64 -3.48
C GLY A 70 -10.92 -5.20 -4.74
N SER A 71 -11.37 -4.76 -5.92
CA SER A 71 -10.88 -5.28 -7.21
C SER A 71 -9.38 -5.03 -7.49
N TYR A 72 -8.71 -4.22 -6.68
CA TYR A 72 -7.32 -3.79 -6.87
C TYR A 72 -6.43 -4.15 -5.69
N ASP A 73 -5.19 -4.55 -6.00
CA ASP A 73 -4.12 -4.88 -5.07
C ASP A 73 -3.75 -3.65 -4.22
N PRO A 74 -3.96 -3.71 -2.90
CA PRO A 74 -3.68 -2.59 -2.02
C PRO A 74 -2.19 -2.30 -1.84
N HIS A 75 -1.28 -3.20 -2.23
CA HIS A 75 0.16 -3.08 -2.00
C HIS A 75 0.86 -2.14 -2.99
N PHE A 76 0.21 -1.02 -3.34
CA PHE A 76 0.72 -0.03 -4.29
C PHE A 76 2.10 0.51 -3.88
N TRP A 77 2.41 0.52 -2.59
CA TRP A 77 3.69 0.98 -2.05
C TRP A 77 4.89 0.11 -2.46
N LEU A 78 4.64 -1.12 -2.94
CA LEU A 78 5.69 -2.00 -3.46
C LEU A 78 6.12 -1.64 -4.90
N GLY A 79 5.29 -0.91 -5.64
CA GLY A 79 5.60 -0.48 -7.00
C GLY A 79 6.21 0.93 -7.02
N PRO A 80 7.46 1.13 -7.48
CA PRO A 80 8.09 2.45 -7.51
C PRO A 80 7.28 3.50 -8.29
N LYS A 81 6.62 3.10 -9.38
CA LYS A 81 5.75 3.99 -10.17
C LYS A 81 4.53 4.44 -9.36
N GLN A 82 3.82 3.51 -8.73
CA GLN A 82 2.62 3.76 -7.95
C GLN A 82 2.93 4.59 -6.69
N ALA A 83 3.98 4.21 -5.97
CA ALA A 83 4.47 4.97 -4.81
C ALA A 83 4.82 6.42 -5.19
N GLY A 84 5.44 6.63 -6.36
CA GLY A 84 5.73 7.96 -6.89
C GLY A 84 4.47 8.77 -7.20
N SER A 85 3.43 8.17 -7.79
CA SER A 85 2.14 8.84 -8.05
C SER A 85 1.43 9.23 -6.75
N VAL A 86 1.41 8.35 -5.75
CA VAL A 86 0.79 8.64 -4.45
C VAL A 86 1.56 9.75 -3.72
N ALA A 87 2.89 9.74 -3.75
CA ALA A 87 3.70 10.79 -3.15
C ALA A 87 3.41 12.18 -3.76
N LYS A 88 3.19 12.25 -5.08
CA LYS A 88 2.77 13.50 -5.74
C LYS A 88 1.41 13.98 -5.24
N ALA A 89 0.41 13.09 -5.17
CA ALA A 89 -0.92 13.43 -4.68
C ALA A 89 -0.90 13.91 -3.21
N VAL A 90 -0.07 13.28 -2.37
CA VAL A 90 0.15 13.73 -0.97
C VAL A 90 0.76 15.12 -0.94
N ALA A 91 1.81 15.37 -1.71
CA ALA A 91 2.47 16.68 -1.76
C ALA A 91 1.54 17.78 -2.27
N GLU A 92 0.73 17.51 -3.30
CA GLU A 92 -0.28 18.45 -3.81
C GLU A 92 -1.33 18.78 -2.75
N LYS A 93 -1.81 17.78 -2.02
CA LYS A 93 -2.78 17.96 -0.94
C LYS A 93 -2.20 18.77 0.22
N LEU A 94 -0.96 18.49 0.62
CA LEU A 94 -0.26 19.26 1.66
C LEU A 94 -0.05 20.72 1.26
N GLN A 95 0.36 21.00 0.02
CA GLN A 95 0.48 22.37 -0.50
C GLN A 95 -0.86 23.14 -0.50
N ALA A 96 -1.98 22.43 -0.71
CA ALA A 96 -3.31 23.04 -0.66
C ALA A 96 -3.78 23.34 0.78
N ILE A 97 -3.38 22.52 1.75
CA ILE A 97 -3.76 22.66 3.16
C ILE A 97 -2.85 23.66 3.88
N ASP A 98 -1.56 23.69 3.52
CA ASP A 98 -0.53 24.54 4.11
C ASP A 98 0.32 25.21 3.02
N PRO A 99 -0.19 26.29 2.40
CA PRO A 99 0.49 26.99 1.32
C PRO A 99 1.80 27.66 1.74
N GLU A 100 1.96 28.01 3.02
CA GLU A 100 3.17 28.67 3.54
C GLU A 100 4.39 27.75 3.45
N ASN A 101 4.18 26.43 3.61
CA ASN A 101 5.24 25.42 3.51
C ASN A 101 5.31 24.75 2.12
N SER A 102 4.65 25.32 1.11
CA SER A 102 4.52 24.71 -0.22
C SER A 102 5.86 24.36 -0.87
N ALA A 103 6.85 25.26 -0.78
CA ALA A 103 8.19 25.03 -1.31
C ALA A 103 8.88 23.82 -0.65
N GLN A 104 8.73 23.66 0.67
CA GLN A 104 9.31 22.54 1.41
C GLN A 104 8.68 21.21 0.96
N TYR A 105 7.37 21.16 0.73
CA TYR A 105 6.72 19.95 0.23
C TYR A 105 7.19 19.58 -1.18
N GLN A 106 7.43 20.57 -2.05
CA GLN A 106 7.98 20.33 -3.39
C GLN A 106 9.42 19.82 -3.33
N ASP A 107 10.26 20.38 -2.47
CA ASP A 107 11.64 19.93 -2.28
C ASP A 107 11.68 18.49 -1.72
N ASN A 108 10.86 18.19 -0.70
CA ASN A 108 10.73 16.84 -0.15
C ASN A 108 10.26 15.83 -1.21
N LEU A 109 9.28 16.21 -2.04
CA LEU A 109 8.79 15.37 -3.13
C LEU A 109 9.91 15.08 -4.15
N LYS A 110 10.68 16.11 -4.53
CA LYS A 110 11.79 15.97 -5.47
C LYS A 110 12.85 15.02 -4.93
N GLU A 111 13.23 15.17 -3.67
CA GLU A 111 14.18 14.28 -3.00
C GLU A 111 13.66 12.84 -2.94
N PHE A 112 12.40 12.66 -2.52
CA PHE A 112 11.76 11.35 -2.46
C PHE A 112 11.76 10.65 -3.83
N LEU A 113 11.36 11.35 -4.90
CA LEU A 113 11.33 10.77 -6.24
C LEU A 113 12.72 10.40 -6.77
N ALA A 114 13.74 11.22 -6.47
CA ALA A 114 15.12 10.92 -6.85
C ALA A 114 15.63 9.65 -6.12
N ASN A 115 15.37 9.54 -4.82
CA ASN A 115 15.74 8.36 -4.04
C ASN A 115 14.98 7.11 -4.51
N LEU A 116 13.68 7.24 -4.78
CA LEU A 116 12.86 6.15 -5.29
C LEU A 116 13.36 5.63 -6.64
N GLN A 117 13.70 6.54 -7.56
CA GLN A 117 14.27 6.17 -8.86
C GLN A 117 15.62 5.47 -8.70
N LYS A 118 16.50 6.00 -7.83
CA LYS A 118 17.80 5.39 -7.55
C LYS A 118 17.65 3.97 -7.02
N THR A 119 16.84 3.78 -5.98
CA THR A 119 16.61 2.46 -5.37
C THR A 119 16.00 1.49 -6.38
N SER A 120 15.05 1.93 -7.21
CA SER A 120 14.47 1.09 -8.26
C SER A 120 15.53 0.61 -9.26
N LEU A 121 16.45 1.47 -9.69
CA LEU A 121 17.52 1.11 -10.60
C LEU A 121 18.53 0.14 -9.97
N GLU A 122 18.84 0.31 -8.69
CA GLU A 122 19.70 -0.59 -7.93
C GLU A 122 19.07 -1.99 -7.84
N ILE A 123 17.80 -2.06 -7.46
CA ILE A 123 17.04 -3.33 -7.41
C ILE A 123 16.99 -3.98 -8.80
N ASP A 124 16.70 -3.23 -9.87
CA ASP A 124 16.67 -3.77 -11.23
C ASP A 124 18.03 -4.33 -11.67
N ALA A 125 19.13 -3.66 -11.28
CA ALA A 125 20.48 -4.14 -11.56
C ALA A 125 20.81 -5.42 -10.79
N GLU A 126 20.42 -5.51 -9.51
CA GLU A 126 20.62 -6.70 -8.68
C GLU A 126 19.77 -7.89 -9.11
N LEU A 127 18.56 -7.65 -9.62
CA LEU A 127 17.65 -8.69 -10.08
C LEU A 127 17.93 -9.15 -11.51
N LYS A 128 18.67 -8.36 -12.31
CA LYS A 128 19.04 -8.69 -13.69
C LYS A 128 19.65 -10.10 -13.87
N PRO A 129 20.54 -10.60 -12.99
CA PRO A 129 21.14 -11.93 -13.12
C PRO A 129 20.20 -13.10 -12.79
N VAL A 130 19.03 -12.83 -12.19
CA VAL A 130 18.07 -13.86 -11.75
C VAL A 130 16.74 -13.82 -12.50
N LYS A 131 16.57 -12.91 -13.47
CA LYS A 131 15.35 -12.77 -14.28
C LYS A 131 14.90 -14.06 -14.97
N ASP A 132 15.83 -14.94 -15.33
CA ASP A 132 15.53 -16.21 -16.02
C ASP A 132 15.38 -17.42 -15.08
N LYS A 133 15.60 -17.22 -13.78
CA LYS A 133 15.39 -18.27 -12.78
C LYS A 133 13.97 -18.12 -12.25
N ALA A 134 13.02 -18.83 -12.86
CA ALA A 134 11.72 -19.04 -12.25
C ALA A 134 11.93 -19.60 -10.83
N THR A 135 11.74 -18.76 -9.82
CA THR A 135 11.84 -19.16 -8.42
C THR A 135 10.59 -19.96 -8.07
N SER A 136 10.56 -21.23 -8.45
CA SER A 136 9.58 -22.19 -7.94
C SER A 136 9.87 -22.40 -6.46
N PHE A 137 9.06 -21.80 -5.58
CA PHE A 137 9.04 -22.15 -4.18
C PHE A 137 8.35 -23.52 -4.04
N PHE A 138 9.11 -24.60 -4.03
CA PHE A 138 8.57 -25.92 -3.73
C PHE A 138 8.37 -26.01 -2.22
N MET A 139 7.19 -25.59 -1.74
CA MET A 139 6.76 -25.85 -0.37
C MET A 139 6.63 -27.38 -0.25
N ARG A 140 7.66 -28.06 0.28
CA ARG A 140 7.57 -29.51 0.51
C ARG A 140 6.47 -29.74 1.54
N PRO A 141 5.36 -30.43 1.20
CA PRO A 141 4.40 -30.83 2.21
C PRO A 141 5.12 -31.77 3.19
N MET A 142 5.02 -31.49 4.48
CA MET A 142 5.38 -32.44 5.54
C MET A 142 4.43 -33.62 5.42
N ALA A 143 4.82 -34.63 4.64
CA ALA A 143 4.05 -35.85 4.47
C ALA A 143 3.97 -36.60 5.80
N THR A 144 2.73 -36.80 6.22
CA THR A 144 2.26 -37.62 7.32
C THR A 144 2.88 -39.02 7.25
N SER A 145 3.60 -39.44 8.30
CA SER A 145 4.03 -40.82 8.44
C SER A 145 2.83 -41.69 8.83
N LYS A 146 2.27 -42.42 7.85
CA LYS A 146 1.59 -43.69 8.12
C LYS A 146 2.59 -44.80 7.82
N THR A 147 3.03 -45.49 8.87
CA THR A 147 3.62 -46.82 8.72
C THR A 147 2.66 -47.82 9.37
N ILE A 148 2.03 -48.62 8.51
CA ILE A 148 1.39 -49.88 8.86
C ILE A 148 2.49 -50.94 8.82
N THR A 149 2.67 -51.68 9.93
CA THR A 149 3.16 -53.07 10.12
C THR A 149 3.55 -53.17 11.60
N SER A 150 3.10 -54.13 12.40
CA SER A 150 2.89 -55.57 12.15
C SER A 150 1.57 -56.10 12.70
#